data_AF-A0A8J6MIR9-F1
#
_entry.id   AF-A0A8J6MIR9-F1
#
_cell.length_a   1.000
_cell.length_b   1.000
_cell.length_c   1.000
_cell.angle_alpha   90.00
_cell.angle_beta   90.00
_cell.angle_gamma   90.00
#
_symmetry.space_group_name_H-M   'P 1'
#
loop_
_entity.id
_entity.type
_entity.pdbx_description
1 polymer ?
#
loop_
_entity_poly.entity_id
_entity_poly.type
_entity_poly.pdbx_seq_one_letter_code
_entity_poly.pdbx_strand_id
1 'polypeptide(L)'
;MRLWKQGFVCVLCVGLQSSFAFARHHSSPNQPGAGATPAPSDPSVPQPLPSDPNTSSAPACLDTRGNPLAINDAQVETWEDSTSNGYAGRAHIQGPISRIFPDATGHNHISVQIGATPEDAIEVIYNESFGALPPLTVGQTLEACGDYITSLNAGKHGSPDNAILHWVHKSTSSHKSGYIVVNGVVYGGL
;
A
#
# COMPACT_ATOMS: atom_id res chain seq x y z
N MET A 1 19.98 5.89 -45.01
CA MET A 1 21.18 5.46 -44.27
C MET A 1 21.90 6.70 -43.74
N ARG A 2 21.78 7.01 -42.45
CA ARG A 2 22.65 7.98 -41.76
C ARG A 2 23.05 7.35 -40.44
N LEU A 3 24.32 6.92 -40.37
CA LEU A 3 25.01 6.54 -39.15
C LEU A 3 25.19 7.78 -38.27
N TRP A 4 24.81 7.68 -37.01
CA TRP A 4 25.40 8.51 -35.94
C TRP A 4 26.17 7.60 -34.99
N LYS A 5 27.40 8.04 -34.76
CA LYS A 5 28.50 7.40 -34.04
C LYS A 5 28.51 7.90 -32.59
N GLN A 6 28.97 7.01 -31.71
CA GLN A 6 29.77 7.29 -30.49
C GLN A 6 29.03 8.05 -29.37
N GLY A 7 29.08 7.67 -28.11
CA GLY A 7 30.07 6.91 -27.36
C GLY A 7 30.20 7.66 -26.04
N PHE A 8 29.87 7.04 -24.91
CA PHE A 8 30.12 7.62 -23.59
C PHE A 8 30.80 6.58 -22.71
N VAL A 9 32.04 6.91 -22.39
CA VAL A 9 32.89 6.32 -21.37
C VAL A 9 32.35 6.79 -20.02
N CYS A 10 31.95 5.88 -19.13
CA CYS A 10 31.78 6.23 -17.72
C CYS A 10 33.04 5.83 -16.96
N VAL A 11 33.77 6.87 -16.57
CA VAL A 11 34.97 6.86 -15.77
C VAL A 11 34.64 6.41 -14.35
N LEU A 12 35.59 5.67 -13.77
CA LEU A 12 35.77 5.36 -12.35
C LEU A 12 35.16 6.40 -11.39
N CYS A 13 34.39 5.93 -10.41
CA CYS A 13 34.37 6.53 -9.08
C CYS A 13 34.78 5.45 -8.07
N VAL A 14 36.04 5.55 -7.67
CA VAL A 14 36.67 4.83 -6.57
C VAL A 14 36.38 5.60 -5.29
N GLY A 15 35.84 4.90 -4.29
CA GLY A 15 36.12 5.15 -2.88
C GLY A 15 35.37 6.29 -2.18
N LEU A 16 34.56 5.91 -1.18
CA LEU A 16 34.87 6.28 0.20
C LEU A 16 34.11 5.35 1.16
N GLN A 17 34.86 4.48 1.83
CA GLN A 17 34.37 3.75 3.00
C GLN A 17 34.22 4.76 4.14
N SER A 18 33.02 4.90 4.68
CA SER A 18 32.80 5.56 5.98
C SER A 18 32.26 4.52 6.94
N SER A 19 33.18 3.91 7.68
CA SER A 19 32.89 3.06 8.82
C SER A 19 32.40 3.95 9.97
N PHE A 20 31.08 4.02 10.18
CA PHE A 20 30.54 4.58 11.42
C PHE A 20 30.56 3.50 12.49
N ALA A 21 31.46 3.66 13.45
CA ALA A 21 31.45 2.91 14.70
C ALA A 21 30.24 3.34 15.54
N PHE A 22 29.27 2.44 15.72
CA PHE A 22 28.14 2.65 16.61
C PHE A 22 28.60 2.40 18.06
N ALA A 23 28.65 3.47 18.86
CA ALA A 23 28.93 3.39 20.29
C ALA A 23 27.79 2.66 21.00
N ARG A 24 28.13 1.61 21.78
CA ARG A 24 27.21 0.95 22.71
C ARG A 24 26.83 1.94 23.82
N HIS A 25 25.57 2.37 23.84
CA HIS A 25 25.03 3.07 25.00
C HIS A 25 24.58 2.05 26.05
N HIS A 26 25.05 2.32 27.27
CA HIS A 26 24.84 1.53 28.48
C HIS A 26 23.36 1.34 28.82
N SER A 27 23.04 0.11 29.20
CA SER A 27 21.78 -0.31 29.80
C SER A 27 21.48 0.50 31.07
N SER A 28 20.31 1.13 31.11
CA SER A 28 19.74 1.73 32.30
C SER A 28 19.09 0.64 33.17
N PRO A 29 19.33 0.59 34.49
CA PRO A 29 18.72 -0.38 35.38
C PRO A 29 17.22 -0.10 35.58
N ASN A 30 16.45 -1.18 35.42
CA ASN A 30 15.03 -1.32 35.70
C ASN A 30 14.67 -0.74 37.08
N GLN A 31 13.84 0.32 37.13
CA GLN A 31 13.14 0.70 38.36
C GLN A 31 11.79 -0.01 38.43
N PRO A 32 11.44 -0.68 39.54
CA PRO A 32 10.09 -1.17 39.77
C PRO A 32 9.15 0.02 40.06
N GLY A 33 8.35 0.40 39.06
CA GLY A 33 7.32 1.42 39.18
C GLY A 33 6.18 0.96 40.07
N ALA A 34 5.87 1.78 41.08
CA ALA A 34 4.75 1.61 41.99
C ALA A 34 3.41 1.59 41.25
N GLY A 35 2.47 0.77 41.74
CA GLY A 35 1.13 0.60 41.17
C GLY A 35 0.37 1.93 41.07
N ALA A 36 0.14 2.36 39.83
CA ALA A 36 -0.80 3.44 39.53
C ALA A 36 -2.22 2.92 39.72
N THR A 37 -2.97 3.60 40.57
CA THR A 37 -4.40 3.41 40.76
C THR A 37 -5.12 3.77 39.46
N PRO A 38 -6.06 2.96 38.95
CA PRO A 38 -6.78 3.27 37.72
C PRO A 38 -7.53 4.60 37.88
N ALA A 39 -7.27 5.53 36.95
CA ALA A 39 -7.96 6.81 36.89
C ALA A 39 -9.46 6.59 36.60
N PRO A 40 -10.35 7.40 37.19
CA PRO A 40 -11.78 7.33 36.90
C PRO A 40 -12.01 7.62 35.41
N SER A 41 -12.77 6.74 34.76
CA SER A 41 -13.15 6.85 33.35
C SER A 41 -13.89 8.16 33.10
N ASP A 42 -13.31 9.00 32.24
CA ASP A 42 -13.90 10.26 31.77
C ASP A 42 -15.17 9.95 30.95
N PRO A 43 -16.36 10.44 31.36
CA PRO A 43 -17.61 10.23 30.64
C PRO A 43 -17.69 10.95 29.28
N SER A 44 -16.63 11.66 28.88
CA SER A 44 -16.55 12.42 27.64
C SER A 44 -15.88 11.66 26.48
N VAL A 45 -15.40 10.43 26.69
CA VAL A 45 -14.81 9.62 25.61
C VAL A 45 -15.94 9.03 24.76
N PRO A 46 -16.06 9.36 23.45
CA PRO A 46 -17.04 8.77 22.57
C PRO A 46 -16.90 7.25 22.59
N GLN A 47 -17.98 6.54 22.94
CA GLN A 47 -17.96 5.09 22.86
C GLN A 47 -17.73 4.65 21.40
N PRO A 48 -16.89 3.63 21.15
CA PRO A 48 -16.75 3.06 19.82
C PRO A 48 -18.13 2.69 19.28
N LEU A 49 -18.43 3.13 18.05
CA LEU A 49 -19.68 2.78 17.40
C LEU A 49 -19.81 1.25 17.38
N PRO A 50 -20.99 0.69 17.70
CA PRO A 50 -21.21 -0.75 17.64
C PRO A 50 -20.90 -1.25 16.23
N SER A 51 -20.05 -2.27 16.15
CA SER A 51 -19.71 -2.93 14.89
C SER A 51 -20.98 -3.50 14.26
N ASP A 52 -21.28 -3.07 13.04
CA ASP A 52 -22.47 -3.46 12.30
C ASP A 52 -22.41 -4.99 12.03
N PRO A 53 -23.37 -5.81 12.50
CA PRO A 53 -23.31 -7.28 12.40
C PRO A 53 -23.34 -7.82 10.96
N ASN A 54 -23.53 -6.94 9.97
CA ASN A 54 -23.43 -7.25 8.55
C ASN A 54 -22.08 -6.87 7.92
N THR A 55 -21.03 -6.60 8.71
CA THR A 55 -19.66 -6.53 8.19
C THR A 55 -19.30 -7.91 7.62
N SER A 56 -19.56 -8.07 6.32
CA SER A 56 -19.07 -9.19 5.53
C SER A 56 -17.56 -9.22 5.74
N SER A 57 -17.04 -10.27 6.38
CA SER A 57 -15.59 -10.43 6.53
C SER A 57 -15.00 -10.39 5.13
N ALA A 58 -14.09 -9.45 4.87
CA ALA A 58 -13.43 -9.35 3.58
C ALA A 58 -12.92 -10.73 3.15
N PRO A 59 -13.05 -11.10 1.86
CA PRO A 59 -12.53 -12.38 1.40
C PRO A 59 -11.02 -12.45 1.68
N ALA A 60 -10.49 -13.64 1.92
CA ALA A 60 -9.06 -13.79 2.15
C ALA A 60 -8.28 -13.28 0.93
N CYS A 61 -7.35 -12.34 1.13
CA CYS A 61 -6.39 -11.99 0.09
C CYS A 61 -5.46 -13.19 -0.13
N LEU A 62 -5.33 -13.66 -1.36
CA LEU A 62 -4.48 -14.83 -1.66
C LEU A 62 -3.20 -14.40 -2.36
N ASP A 63 -2.08 -15.01 -1.97
CA ASP A 63 -0.82 -14.93 -2.69
C ASP A 63 -0.90 -15.71 -4.04
N THR A 64 0.18 -15.68 -4.81
CA THR A 64 0.25 -16.40 -6.10
C THR A 64 0.15 -17.92 -5.97
N ARG A 65 0.44 -18.47 -4.79
CA ARG A 65 0.37 -19.89 -4.47
C ARG A 65 -0.99 -20.30 -3.89
N GLY A 66 -1.87 -19.33 -3.64
CA GLY A 66 -3.19 -19.54 -3.05
C GLY A 66 -3.21 -19.56 -1.53
N ASN A 67 -2.12 -19.17 -0.85
CA ASN A 67 -2.11 -19.03 0.60
C ASN A 67 -2.72 -17.68 1.02
N PRO A 68 -3.39 -17.60 2.17
CA PRO A 68 -3.80 -16.32 2.74
C PRO A 68 -2.60 -15.39 2.95
N LEU A 69 -2.74 -14.16 2.47
CA LEU A 69 -1.80 -13.06 2.61
C LEU A 69 -2.37 -12.09 3.65
N ALA A 70 -1.66 -11.92 4.78
CA ALA A 70 -1.98 -10.88 5.75
C ALA A 70 -1.65 -9.49 5.18
N ILE A 71 -2.15 -8.42 5.83
CA ILE A 71 -1.75 -7.05 5.50
C ILE A 71 -0.21 -6.97 5.50
N ASN A 72 0.37 -6.48 4.40
CA ASN A 72 1.80 -6.51 4.15
C ASN A 72 2.35 -5.15 3.68
N ASP A 73 1.81 -4.05 4.19
CA ASP A 73 2.22 -2.66 3.88
C ASP A 73 3.75 -2.47 3.87
N ALA A 74 4.44 -2.89 4.94
CA ALA A 74 5.91 -2.78 5.04
C ALA A 74 6.69 -3.54 3.94
N GLN A 75 6.13 -4.64 3.44
CA GLN A 75 6.71 -5.36 2.31
C GLN A 75 6.47 -4.62 0.99
N VAL A 76 5.31 -3.99 0.84
CA VAL A 76 4.96 -3.18 -0.33
C VAL A 76 5.87 -1.94 -0.40
N GLU A 77 6.07 -1.22 0.70
CA GLU A 77 7.04 -0.12 0.78
C GLU A 77 8.46 -0.60 0.37
N THR A 78 8.87 -1.77 0.85
CA THR A 78 10.16 -2.34 0.44
C THR A 78 10.22 -2.61 -1.07
N TRP A 79 9.12 -3.03 -1.69
CA TRP A 79 9.08 -3.25 -3.13
C TRP A 79 9.15 -1.95 -3.93
N GLU A 80 8.52 -0.87 -3.47
CA GLU A 80 8.56 0.45 -4.10
C GLU A 80 9.99 0.95 -4.27
N ASP A 81 10.82 0.74 -3.24
CA ASP A 81 12.22 1.17 -3.23
C ASP A 81 13.18 0.24 -4.01
N SER A 82 12.87 -1.06 -4.08
CA SER A 82 13.87 -2.08 -4.44
C SER A 82 13.61 -2.82 -5.75
N THR A 83 12.40 -2.72 -6.31
CA THR A 83 12.03 -3.48 -7.50
C THR A 83 12.08 -2.63 -8.76
N SER A 84 12.44 -3.24 -9.88
CA SER A 84 12.32 -2.60 -11.20
C SER A 84 10.87 -2.55 -11.67
N ASN A 85 10.55 -1.69 -12.64
CA ASN A 85 9.23 -1.66 -13.27
C ASN A 85 8.71 -3.04 -13.67
N GLY A 86 7.46 -3.34 -13.30
CA GLY A 86 6.80 -4.60 -13.56
C GLY A 86 6.18 -5.25 -12.32
N TYR A 87 5.60 -6.43 -12.53
CA TYR A 87 4.98 -7.21 -11.49
C TYR A 87 6.01 -7.76 -10.50
N ALA A 88 5.80 -7.52 -9.21
CA ALA A 88 6.65 -8.07 -8.14
C ALA A 88 5.92 -9.10 -7.26
N GLY A 89 4.61 -8.99 -7.06
CA GLY A 89 3.89 -9.90 -6.19
C GLY A 89 2.42 -9.56 -5.98
N ARG A 90 1.81 -10.24 -5.01
CA ARG A 90 0.49 -9.90 -4.48
C ARG A 90 0.66 -9.00 -3.27
N ALA A 91 -0.17 -7.99 -3.17
CA ALA A 91 -0.21 -7.08 -2.03
C ALA A 91 -1.60 -7.08 -1.41
N HIS A 92 -1.61 -6.96 -0.09
CA HIS A 92 -2.77 -6.77 0.76
C HIS A 92 -2.46 -5.57 1.65
N ILE A 93 -3.08 -4.44 1.35
CA ILE A 93 -2.76 -3.17 1.99
C ILE A 93 -3.95 -2.61 2.74
N GLN A 94 -3.70 -1.78 3.75
CA GLN A 94 -4.74 -1.03 4.42
C GLN A 94 -4.23 0.34 4.87
N GLY A 95 -4.99 1.39 4.59
CA GLY A 95 -4.60 2.74 4.98
C GLY A 95 -5.66 3.79 4.69
N PRO A 96 -5.44 5.04 5.11
CA PRO A 96 -6.29 6.15 4.73
C PRO A 96 -6.08 6.53 3.26
N ILE A 97 -7.17 6.89 2.58
CA ILE A 97 -7.12 7.50 1.24
C ILE A 97 -6.41 8.85 1.38
N SER A 98 -5.26 9.01 0.74
CA SER A 98 -4.49 10.26 0.75
C SER A 98 -4.87 11.17 -0.43
N ARG A 99 -5.31 10.58 -1.54
CA ARG A 99 -5.70 11.31 -2.76
C ARG A 99 -6.70 10.49 -3.59
N ILE A 100 -7.60 11.18 -4.27
CA ILE A 100 -8.47 10.59 -5.30
C ILE A 100 -8.12 11.31 -6.60
N PHE A 101 -7.67 10.57 -7.60
CA PHE A 101 -7.33 11.15 -8.89
C PHE A 101 -8.61 11.30 -9.73
N PRO A 102 -8.69 12.29 -10.64
CA PRO A 102 -9.80 12.40 -11.58
C PRO A 102 -9.95 11.09 -12.37
N ASP A 103 -11.19 10.61 -12.53
CA ASP A 103 -11.45 9.44 -13.38
C ASP A 103 -10.87 9.68 -14.77
N ALA A 104 -9.99 8.78 -15.15
CA ALA A 104 -9.52 8.65 -16.49
C ALA A 104 -9.85 7.22 -16.90
N THR A 105 -10.72 7.07 -17.90
CA THR A 105 -10.97 5.81 -18.62
C THR A 105 -11.89 4.77 -17.95
N GLY A 106 -12.75 5.17 -17.00
CA GLY A 106 -13.66 4.23 -16.32
C GLY A 106 -12.93 3.40 -15.25
N HIS A 107 -11.89 4.00 -14.68
CA HIS A 107 -11.11 3.45 -13.59
C HIS A 107 -11.10 4.46 -12.45
N ASN A 108 -11.35 3.99 -11.24
CA ASN A 108 -11.07 4.76 -10.04
C ASN A 108 -9.59 4.61 -9.71
N HIS A 109 -8.91 5.75 -9.63
CA HIS A 109 -7.51 5.86 -9.24
C HIS A 109 -7.48 6.49 -7.85
N ILE A 110 -6.98 5.73 -6.86
CA ILE A 110 -7.07 6.10 -5.45
C ILE A 110 -5.69 5.92 -4.82
N SER A 111 -5.10 6.98 -4.29
CA SER A 111 -3.86 6.88 -3.52
C SER A 111 -4.17 6.50 -2.08
N VAL A 112 -3.49 5.48 -1.57
CA VAL A 112 -3.64 4.96 -0.20
C VAL A 112 -2.30 5.07 0.49
N GLN A 113 -2.27 5.75 1.63
CA GLN A 113 -1.05 5.85 2.45
C GLN A 113 -0.82 4.53 3.20
N ILE A 114 0.34 3.92 3.01
CA ILE A 114 0.71 2.62 3.59
C ILE A 114 1.86 2.73 4.60
N GLY A 115 2.65 3.80 4.53
CA GLY A 115 3.77 4.05 5.44
C GLY A 115 3.63 5.31 6.30
N ALA A 116 4.76 5.77 6.83
CA ALA A 116 4.81 6.85 7.81
C ALA A 116 4.78 8.26 7.18
N THR A 117 5.24 8.38 5.94
CA THR A 117 5.33 9.64 5.20
C THR A 117 4.25 9.72 4.11
N PRO A 118 3.88 10.93 3.65
CA PRO A 118 2.94 11.08 2.54
C PRO A 118 3.41 10.45 1.22
N GLU A 119 4.72 10.25 1.06
CA GLU A 119 5.33 9.61 -0.09
C GLU A 119 5.23 8.08 -0.05
N ASP A 120 5.03 7.49 1.13
CA ASP A 120 4.82 6.05 1.33
C ASP A 120 3.35 5.71 1.03
N ALA A 121 2.98 5.85 -0.24
CA ALA A 121 1.62 5.65 -0.73
C ALA A 121 1.64 4.85 -2.02
N ILE A 122 0.54 4.12 -2.26
CA ILE A 122 0.36 3.33 -3.47
C ILE A 122 -0.97 3.68 -4.14
N GLU A 123 -0.96 3.71 -5.47
CA GLU A 123 -2.16 3.95 -6.27
C GLU A 123 -2.94 2.63 -6.46
N VAL A 124 -4.16 2.58 -5.95
CA VAL A 124 -5.12 1.51 -6.19
C VAL A 124 -5.95 1.84 -7.44
N ILE A 125 -5.92 0.95 -8.42
CA ILE A 125 -6.70 1.08 -9.66
C ILE A 125 -7.86 0.08 -9.64
N TYR A 126 -9.08 0.61 -9.61
CA TYR A 126 -10.31 -0.18 -9.60
C TYR A 126 -11.13 0.07 -10.88
N ASN A 127 -11.48 -1.01 -11.58
CA ASN A 127 -12.25 -0.94 -12.83
C ASN A 127 -13.77 -0.90 -12.54
N GLU A 128 -14.43 0.17 -12.95
CA GLU A 128 -15.86 0.42 -12.68
C GLU A 128 -16.81 -0.58 -13.34
N SER A 129 -16.36 -1.31 -14.35
CA SER A 129 -17.18 -2.37 -14.96
C SER A 129 -17.52 -3.51 -13.99
N PHE A 130 -16.84 -3.61 -12.85
CA PHE A 130 -17.13 -4.57 -11.79
C PHE A 130 -18.10 -4.05 -10.73
N GLY A 131 -18.66 -2.87 -10.93
CA GLY A 131 -19.60 -2.22 -10.01
C GLY A 131 -19.12 -0.82 -9.63
N ALA A 132 -20.05 0.05 -9.30
CA ALA A 132 -19.70 1.38 -8.81
C ALA A 132 -19.19 1.30 -7.37
N LEU A 133 -18.10 2.02 -7.09
CA LEU A 133 -17.70 2.32 -5.73
C LEU A 133 -18.65 3.35 -5.11
N PRO A 134 -18.81 3.35 -3.78
CA PRO A 134 -19.49 4.46 -3.11
C PRO A 134 -18.66 5.73 -3.27
N PRO A 135 -19.23 6.92 -3.05
CA PRO A 135 -18.45 8.15 -3.00
C PRO A 135 -17.28 8.01 -2.02
N LEU A 136 -16.07 8.22 -2.51
CA LEU A 136 -14.84 8.12 -1.73
C LEU A 136 -14.46 9.50 -1.17
N THR A 137 -13.88 9.53 0.02
CA THR A 137 -13.40 10.76 0.66
C THR A 137 -11.95 10.59 1.16
N VAL A 138 -11.12 11.62 0.99
CA VAL A 138 -9.76 11.64 1.57
C VAL A 138 -9.85 11.50 3.10
N GLY A 139 -8.97 10.68 3.68
CA GLY A 139 -8.95 10.32 5.09
C GLY A 139 -9.79 9.08 5.45
N GLN A 140 -10.64 8.61 4.55
CA GLN A 140 -11.39 7.36 4.72
C GLN A 140 -10.45 6.15 4.68
N THR A 141 -10.67 5.15 5.55
CA THR A 141 -9.91 3.90 5.50
C THR A 141 -10.34 3.04 4.31
N LEU A 142 -9.36 2.50 3.61
CA LEU A 142 -9.51 1.61 2.47
C LEU A 142 -8.57 0.42 2.68
N GLU A 143 -9.08 -0.79 2.46
CA GLU A 143 -8.28 -2.02 2.38
C GLU A 143 -8.37 -2.56 0.97
N ALA A 144 -7.26 -3.00 0.40
CA ALA A 144 -7.23 -3.52 -0.96
C ALA A 144 -6.30 -4.71 -1.10
N CYS A 145 -6.70 -5.64 -1.96
CA CYS A 145 -5.95 -6.82 -2.34
C CYS A 145 -5.83 -6.89 -3.85
N GLY A 146 -4.61 -7.07 -4.37
CA GLY A 146 -4.36 -7.08 -5.80
C GLY A 146 -2.93 -7.48 -6.18
N ASP A 147 -2.62 -7.30 -7.45
CA ASP A 147 -1.28 -7.49 -7.99
C ASP A 147 -0.50 -6.17 -7.85
N TYR A 148 0.62 -6.22 -7.16
CA TYR A 148 1.54 -5.10 -7.02
C TYR A 148 2.43 -5.00 -8.28
N ILE A 149 2.50 -3.79 -8.83
CA ILE A 149 3.29 -3.48 -10.01
C ILE A 149 4.06 -2.18 -9.77
N THR A 150 5.39 -2.26 -9.85
CA THR A 150 6.24 -1.06 -9.83
C THR A 150 6.14 -0.33 -11.16
N SER A 151 6.02 0.99 -11.11
CA SER A 151 5.72 1.86 -12.25
C SER A 151 6.55 3.15 -12.25
N LEU A 152 7.79 3.10 -11.75
CA LEU A 152 8.74 4.21 -11.71
C LEU A 152 8.96 4.80 -13.11
N ASN A 153 8.72 6.10 -13.28
CA ASN A 153 9.00 6.82 -14.53
C ASN A 153 8.41 6.17 -15.81
N ALA A 154 7.26 5.49 -15.72
CA ALA A 154 6.63 4.83 -16.89
C ALA A 154 6.00 5.82 -17.90
N GLY A 155 6.52 7.05 -17.98
CA GLY A 155 6.06 8.12 -18.85
C GLY A 155 4.64 8.55 -18.53
N LYS A 156 3.84 8.80 -19.58
CA LYS A 156 2.44 9.25 -19.47
C LYS A 156 1.49 8.23 -18.80
N HIS A 157 1.97 7.02 -18.53
CA HIS A 157 1.20 5.92 -17.95
C HIS A 157 1.71 5.50 -16.58
N GLY A 158 2.66 6.24 -16.00
CA GLY A 158 3.17 5.95 -14.67
C GLY A 158 2.23 6.41 -13.57
N SER A 159 2.10 5.60 -12.54
CA SER A 159 1.50 6.02 -11.27
C SER A 159 2.24 7.24 -10.72
N PRO A 160 1.53 8.28 -10.26
CA PRO A 160 2.11 9.38 -9.50
C PRO A 160 2.78 8.92 -8.20
N ASP A 161 2.37 7.76 -7.68
CA ASP A 161 2.84 7.16 -6.43
C ASP A 161 3.87 6.04 -6.70
N ASN A 162 4.51 6.04 -7.88
CA ASN A 162 5.58 5.12 -8.29
C ASN A 162 5.21 3.63 -8.40
N ALA A 163 4.11 3.19 -7.81
CA ALA A 163 3.59 1.84 -7.90
C ALA A 163 2.06 1.84 -7.99
N ILE A 164 1.51 0.72 -8.45
CA ILE A 164 0.08 0.47 -8.48
C ILE A 164 -0.27 -0.86 -7.84
N LEU A 165 -1.46 -0.89 -7.24
CA LEU A 165 -2.20 -2.11 -6.98
C LEU A 165 -3.26 -2.27 -8.08
N HIS A 166 -3.06 -3.26 -8.93
CA HIS A 166 -3.93 -3.56 -10.06
C HIS A 166 -4.68 -4.89 -9.86
N TRP A 167 -5.62 -5.20 -10.75
CA TRP A 167 -6.46 -6.41 -10.67
C TRP A 167 -7.27 -6.50 -9.36
N VAL A 168 -7.75 -5.36 -8.87
CA VAL A 168 -8.54 -5.21 -7.64
C VAL A 168 -10.02 -5.59 -7.89
N HIS A 169 -10.23 -6.72 -8.56
CA HIS A 169 -11.54 -7.23 -8.96
C HIS A 169 -11.52 -8.73 -9.23
N LYS A 170 -12.69 -9.29 -9.51
CA LYS A 170 -12.90 -10.69 -9.84
C LYS A 170 -12.07 -11.03 -11.08
N SER A 171 -11.21 -12.03 -10.96
CA SER A 171 -10.47 -12.51 -12.10
C SER A 171 -11.39 -13.23 -13.08
N THR A 172 -11.26 -12.90 -14.37
CA THR A 172 -11.83 -13.67 -15.48
C THR A 172 -10.77 -14.53 -16.18
N SER A 173 -9.58 -14.65 -15.59
CA SER A 173 -8.38 -15.27 -16.19
C SER A 173 -7.58 -16.08 -15.15
N SER A 174 -6.30 -16.34 -15.42
CA SER A 174 -5.40 -17.12 -14.55
C SER A 174 -4.92 -16.39 -13.28
N HIS A 175 -5.18 -15.08 -13.15
CA HIS A 175 -4.78 -14.31 -11.97
C HIS A 175 -5.73 -14.58 -10.78
N LYS A 176 -5.27 -14.33 -9.56
CA LYS A 176 -6.13 -14.39 -8.37
C LYS A 176 -7.00 -13.13 -8.31
N SER A 177 -8.27 -13.28 -7.93
CA SER A 177 -9.16 -12.13 -7.75
C SER A 177 -8.59 -11.17 -6.71
N GLY A 178 -8.74 -9.88 -6.97
CA GLY A 178 -8.55 -8.82 -5.98
C GLY A 178 -9.88 -8.28 -5.47
N TYR A 179 -9.79 -7.34 -4.54
CA TYR A 179 -10.95 -6.65 -3.98
C TYR A 179 -10.53 -5.34 -3.32
N ILE A 180 -11.51 -4.46 -3.14
CA ILE A 180 -11.40 -3.26 -2.33
C ILE A 180 -12.49 -3.29 -1.26
N VAL A 181 -12.14 -2.92 -0.03
CA VAL A 181 -13.06 -2.79 1.10
C VAL A 181 -13.13 -1.31 1.45
N VAL A 182 -14.35 -0.78 1.41
CA VAL A 182 -14.63 0.62 1.74
C VAL A 182 -15.77 0.63 2.75
N ASN A 183 -15.55 1.23 3.93
CA ASN A 183 -16.50 1.22 5.05
C ASN A 183 -16.99 -0.19 5.43
N GLY A 184 -16.11 -1.19 5.36
CA GLY A 184 -16.44 -2.59 5.65
C GLY A 184 -17.28 -3.30 4.57
N VAL A 185 -17.52 -2.67 3.41
CA VAL A 185 -18.21 -3.27 2.27
C VAL A 185 -17.18 -3.67 1.21
N VAL A 186 -17.26 -4.93 0.75
CA VAL A 186 -16.37 -5.50 -0.27
C VAL A 186 -16.88 -5.18 -1.68
N TYR A 187 -15.98 -4.73 -2.54
CA TYR A 187 -16.22 -4.52 -3.97
C TYR A 187 -15.17 -5.29 -4.79
N GLY A 188 -15.51 -5.58 -6.05
CA GLY A 188 -14.62 -6.28 -6.99
C GLY A 188 -14.52 -7.80 -6.76
N GLY A 189 -14.49 -8.29 -5.53
CA GLY A 189 -14.14 -9.69 -5.19
C GLY A 189 -15.22 -10.78 -5.32
N LEU A 190 -16.39 -10.51 -5.92
CA LEU A 190 -17.53 -11.45 -5.99
C LEU A 190 -17.71 -12.15 -7.34
#